data_AF-A0A7W2ABR5-F1
#
_entry.id   AF-A0A7W2ABR5-F1
#
_cell.length_a   1.000
_cell.length_b   1.000
_cell.length_c   1.000
_cell.angle_alpha   90.00
_cell.angle_beta   90.00
_cell.angle_gamma   90.00
#
_symmetry.space_group_name_H-M   'P 1'
#
loop_
_entity.id
_entity.type
_entity.pdbx_description
1 polymer ?
#
loop_
_entity_poly.entity_id
_entity_poly.type
_entity_poly.pdbx_seq_one_letter_code
_entity_poly.pdbx_strand_id
1 'polypeptide(L)'
;MRFKWMPVLGVIMPLLMSGCAQQSVKSGAAGQLVRGTLSKEGEVYRFSACGSTDVLNAEIASDVLIQEHAAQSLGEGWPVYVEAWAGAGVAPLVLEQPLVIGGSLAACEYTLPGIELRAVSDDGRVIIDLRDHHVRVQYPERLLQLGFERPEVERKAQSRRWQQVMVSGGGHKEHQLSLEVESRACRGKLGAWYALSMDAEVNGVYARGCARLGDLEHWPLRNAYATPDSISTRRLSLTFERDGRFRLVEDYLNNQPVMEHLGRWERVTAAMVRLYPDEQGQPSVSFRLGTGGELVLEGFHPAYGRALELQPTGAMLRVSSGELDWWR
;
A
#
# COMPACT_ATOMS: atom_id res chain seq x y z
N MET A 1 3.48 31.59 -83.46
CA MET A 1 4.05 31.47 -82.10
C MET A 1 3.21 32.27 -81.11
N ARG A 2 2.29 31.63 -80.38
CA ARG A 2 1.69 32.15 -79.13
C ARG A 2 1.26 30.96 -78.27
N PHE A 3 1.95 30.79 -77.14
CA PHE A 3 1.70 29.81 -76.09
C PHE A 3 0.54 30.30 -75.19
N LYS A 4 -0.39 29.42 -74.82
CA LYS A 4 -1.35 29.57 -73.70
C LYS A 4 -1.58 28.17 -73.11
N TRP A 5 -0.75 27.71 -72.17
CA TRP A 5 -0.93 27.79 -70.71
C TRP A 5 -2.27 27.19 -70.21
N MET A 6 -2.23 25.90 -69.87
CA MET A 6 -3.19 25.23 -68.98
C MET A 6 -2.86 25.63 -67.53
N PRO A 7 -3.84 25.98 -66.69
CA PRO A 7 -3.64 26.05 -65.26
C PRO A 7 -3.65 24.64 -64.66
N VAL A 8 -2.51 24.17 -64.18
CA VAL A 8 -2.42 23.04 -63.25
C VAL A 8 -2.80 23.57 -61.87
N LEU A 9 -3.97 23.16 -61.38
CA LEU A 9 -4.45 23.44 -60.03
C LEU A 9 -3.57 22.62 -59.06
N GLY A 10 -2.54 23.27 -58.51
CA GLY A 10 -1.69 22.69 -57.47
C GLY A 10 -2.43 22.63 -56.14
N VAL A 11 -2.87 21.44 -55.74
CA VAL A 11 -3.34 21.14 -54.39
C VAL A 11 -2.12 21.14 -53.47
N ILE A 12 -1.91 22.25 -52.76
CA ILE A 12 -0.95 22.32 -51.65
C ILE A 12 -1.63 21.67 -50.46
N MET A 13 -1.22 20.44 -50.15
CA MET A 13 -1.65 19.70 -48.96
C MET A 13 -0.70 20.08 -47.81
N PRO A 14 -1.15 20.84 -46.79
CA PRO A 14 -0.31 21.11 -45.64
C PRO A 14 -0.21 19.82 -44.80
N LEU A 15 0.98 19.22 -44.78
CA LEU A 15 1.35 18.26 -43.74
C LEU A 15 1.36 19.03 -42.41
N LEU A 16 0.24 18.96 -41.69
CA LEU A 16 0.19 19.25 -40.26
C LEU A 16 1.03 18.18 -39.56
N MET A 17 2.30 18.52 -39.31
CA MET A 17 3.14 17.82 -38.35
C MET A 17 2.51 18.01 -36.97
N SER A 18 1.55 17.15 -36.62
CA SER A 18 1.15 16.93 -35.25
C SER A 18 2.32 16.28 -34.53
N GLY A 19 3.22 17.12 -34.01
CA GLY A 19 4.16 16.68 -33.00
C GLY A 19 3.33 16.16 -31.84
N CYS A 20 3.38 14.85 -31.60
CA CYS A 20 3.03 14.29 -30.31
C CYS A 20 3.98 14.93 -29.30
N ALA A 21 3.54 16.05 -28.70
CA ALA A 21 4.06 16.47 -27.43
C ALA A 21 3.84 15.26 -26.51
N GLN A 22 4.92 14.53 -26.27
CA GLN A 22 4.98 13.47 -25.30
C GLN A 22 4.76 14.16 -23.96
N GLN A 23 3.48 14.31 -23.64
CA GLN A 23 2.99 14.78 -22.37
C GLN A 23 3.67 13.85 -21.38
N SER A 24 4.64 14.36 -20.62
CA SER A 24 5.15 13.59 -19.50
C SER A 24 3.91 13.30 -18.69
N VAL A 25 3.55 12.02 -18.63
CA VAL A 25 2.62 11.55 -17.62
C VAL A 25 3.37 11.91 -16.35
N LYS A 26 3.03 13.08 -15.76
CA LYS A 26 3.22 13.29 -14.34
C LYS A 26 2.65 12.02 -13.75
N SER A 27 3.51 11.16 -13.23
CA SER A 27 3.13 9.99 -12.47
C SER A 27 2.22 10.54 -11.39
N GLY A 28 0.91 10.53 -11.65
CA GLY A 28 -0.09 11.03 -10.72
C GLY A 28 0.18 10.28 -9.45
N ALA A 29 0.52 11.01 -8.39
CA ALA A 29 0.91 10.41 -7.13
C ALA A 29 -0.14 9.35 -6.79
N ALA A 30 0.25 8.08 -6.90
CA ALA A 30 -0.68 6.99 -6.76
C ALA A 30 -1.19 7.05 -5.31
N GLY A 31 -2.51 6.97 -5.10
CA GLY A 31 -3.10 7.05 -3.76
C GLY A 31 -2.38 6.16 -2.74
N GLN A 32 -2.36 6.57 -1.47
CA GLN A 32 -1.65 5.87 -0.39
C GLN A 32 -2.63 5.12 0.49
N LEU A 33 -2.22 3.96 1.02
CA LEU A 33 -3.00 3.29 2.05
C LEU A 33 -2.74 4.02 3.37
N VAL A 34 -3.79 4.60 3.94
CA VAL A 34 -3.76 5.23 5.26
C VAL A 34 -4.54 4.40 6.26
N ARG A 35 -4.10 4.48 7.52
CA ARG A 35 -4.68 3.74 8.65
C ARG A 35 -4.73 4.65 9.85
N GLY A 36 -5.85 4.67 10.56
CA GLY A 36 -6.03 5.59 11.66
C GLY A 36 -7.41 5.52 12.29
N THR A 37 -7.73 6.54 13.07
CA THR A 37 -9.07 6.77 13.59
C THR A 37 -9.70 7.94 12.85
N LEU A 38 -10.99 7.80 12.56
CA LEU A 38 -11.83 8.81 11.94
C LEU A 38 -12.92 9.20 12.94
N SER A 39 -13.01 10.48 13.29
CA SER A 39 -14.10 11.05 14.09
C SER A 39 -14.83 12.13 13.29
N LYS A 40 -16.08 12.39 13.66
CA LYS A 40 -16.89 13.47 13.09
C LYS A 40 -17.23 14.48 14.19
N GLU A 41 -16.84 15.74 14.02
CA GLU A 41 -17.15 16.86 14.91
C GLU A 41 -17.89 17.94 14.11
N GLY A 42 -19.14 18.22 14.46
CA GLY A 42 -20.05 18.96 13.57
C GLY A 42 -20.12 18.30 12.19
N GLU A 43 -19.81 19.06 11.14
CA GLU A 43 -19.75 18.54 9.75
C GLU A 43 -18.33 18.21 9.27
N VAL A 44 -17.33 18.30 10.15
CA VAL A 44 -15.93 18.08 9.79
C VAL A 44 -15.49 16.70 10.24
N TYR A 45 -14.90 15.93 9.32
CA TYR A 45 -14.21 14.70 9.66
C TYR A 45 -12.77 14.99 10.06
N ARG A 46 -12.31 14.34 11.12
CA ARG A 46 -10.94 14.41 11.61
C ARG A 46 -10.31 13.03 11.58
N PHE A 47 -9.14 12.95 10.96
CA PHE A 47 -8.36 11.73 10.85
C PHE A 47 -7.08 11.84 11.67
N SER A 48 -6.86 10.84 12.52
CA SER A 48 -5.62 10.67 13.27
C SER A 48 -4.93 9.38 12.84
N ALA A 49 -3.76 9.51 12.21
CA ALA A 49 -3.02 8.36 11.70
C ALA A 49 -2.53 7.46 12.85
N CYS A 50 -2.50 6.15 12.63
CA CYS A 50 -1.97 5.22 13.64
C CYS A 50 -0.52 5.57 14.02
N GLY A 51 -0.26 5.71 15.32
CA GLY A 51 1.08 6.05 15.84
C GLY A 51 1.48 7.51 15.64
N SER A 52 0.57 8.38 15.19
CA SER A 52 0.76 9.83 15.14
C SER A 52 -0.11 10.53 16.19
N THR A 53 0.37 11.66 16.70
CA THR A 53 -0.44 12.62 17.48
C THR A 53 -1.12 13.67 16.60
N ASP A 54 -0.75 13.73 15.32
CA ASP A 54 -1.30 14.71 14.39
C ASP A 54 -2.75 14.36 14.04
N VAL A 55 -3.58 15.39 13.99
CA VAL A 55 -4.98 15.31 13.58
C VAL A 55 -5.16 16.17 12.35
N LEU A 56 -5.64 15.56 11.27
CA LEU A 56 -5.86 16.20 9.99
C LEU A 56 -7.35 16.32 9.71
N ASN A 57 -7.75 17.40 9.05
CA ASN A 57 -9.07 17.45 8.44
C ASN A 57 -9.11 16.45 7.28
N ALA A 58 -10.18 15.67 7.24
CA ALA A 58 -10.41 14.69 6.20
C ALA A 58 -11.66 15.04 5.39
N GLU A 59 -11.56 14.86 4.08
CA GLU A 59 -12.71 14.84 3.17
C GLU A 59 -13.03 13.39 2.83
N ILE A 60 -14.31 13.03 2.85
CA ILE A 60 -14.76 11.66 2.60
C ILE A 60 -15.40 11.62 1.22
N ALA A 61 -14.74 10.98 0.26
CA ALA A 61 -15.27 10.82 -1.09
C ALA A 61 -16.15 9.55 -1.24
N SER A 62 -16.15 8.67 -0.24
CA SER A 62 -16.89 7.40 -0.26
C SER A 62 -18.16 7.44 0.59
N ASP A 63 -19.32 7.25 -0.04
CA ASP A 63 -20.60 7.08 0.65
C ASP A 63 -20.59 5.89 1.62
N VAL A 64 -19.89 4.81 1.25
CA VAL A 64 -19.72 3.62 2.11
C VAL A 64 -19.00 4.01 3.40
N LEU A 65 -17.95 4.82 3.30
CA LEU A 65 -17.21 5.28 4.48
C LEU A 65 -18.09 6.17 5.39
N ILE A 66 -18.91 7.05 4.81
CA ILE A 66 -19.86 7.87 5.59
C ILE A 66 -20.88 6.99 6.32
N GLN A 67 -21.51 6.05 5.60
CA GLN A 67 -22.56 5.20 6.15
C GLN A 67 -22.04 4.27 7.24
N GLU A 68 -20.93 3.58 6.99
CA GLU A 68 -20.35 2.64 7.94
C GLU A 68 -19.68 3.36 9.11
N HIS A 69 -19.10 4.55 8.93
CA HIS A 69 -18.65 5.38 10.07
C HIS A 69 -19.82 5.72 10.99
N ALA A 70 -20.93 6.21 10.43
CA ALA A 70 -22.12 6.54 11.20
C ALA A 70 -22.72 5.32 11.93
N ALA A 71 -22.67 4.14 11.32
CA ALA A 71 -23.14 2.89 11.93
C ALA A 71 -22.26 2.38 13.09
N GLN A 72 -20.97 2.75 13.11
CA GLN A 72 -19.98 2.30 14.10
C GLN A 72 -19.69 3.37 15.17
N SER A 73 -20.07 4.61 14.92
CA SER A 73 -19.87 5.73 15.83
C SER A 73 -20.88 5.71 16.97
N LEU A 74 -20.43 6.01 18.20
CA LEU A 74 -21.32 6.18 19.37
C LEU A 74 -21.76 7.63 19.59
N GLY A 75 -21.37 8.55 18.72
CA GLY A 75 -21.75 9.96 18.81
C GLY A 75 -20.70 10.90 18.23
N GLU A 76 -20.91 12.20 18.46
CA GLU A 76 -19.97 13.24 18.04
C GLU A 76 -18.60 13.05 18.68
N GLY A 77 -17.55 13.21 17.86
CA GLY A 77 -16.15 13.04 18.27
C GLY A 77 -15.74 11.59 18.52
N TRP A 78 -16.64 10.60 18.43
CA TRP A 78 -16.28 9.21 18.70
C TRP A 78 -15.34 8.66 17.60
N PRO A 79 -14.16 8.13 17.97
CA PRO A 79 -13.21 7.62 16.99
C PRO A 79 -13.63 6.24 16.48
N VAL A 80 -13.63 6.07 15.17
CA VAL A 80 -13.83 4.79 14.49
C VAL A 80 -12.56 4.44 13.74
N TYR A 81 -12.06 3.21 13.90
CA TYR A 81 -10.88 2.76 13.16
C TYR A 81 -11.18 2.64 11.66
N VAL A 82 -10.26 3.11 10.82
CA VAL A 82 -10.40 3.09 9.35
C VAL A 82 -9.08 2.72 8.69
N GLU A 83 -9.17 1.89 7.65
CA GLU A 83 -8.15 1.68 6.63
C GLU A 83 -8.74 2.09 5.29
N ALA A 84 -8.07 2.97 4.55
CA ALA A 84 -8.59 3.48 3.29
C ALA A 84 -7.47 3.89 2.33
N TRP A 85 -7.77 3.84 1.03
CA TRP A 85 -7.01 4.57 0.03
C TRP A 85 -7.28 6.06 0.18
N ALA A 86 -6.21 6.83 0.32
CA ALA A 86 -6.24 8.27 0.30
C ALA A 86 -5.71 8.82 -1.02
N GLY A 87 -6.37 9.86 -1.53
CA GLY A 87 -5.92 10.60 -2.70
C GLY A 87 -4.59 11.32 -2.45
N ALA A 88 -3.88 11.66 -3.52
CA ALA A 88 -2.63 12.41 -3.40
C ALA A 88 -2.87 13.87 -3.04
N GLY A 89 -2.28 14.34 -1.95
CA GLY A 89 -2.37 15.73 -1.52
C GLY A 89 -1.87 15.93 -0.09
N VAL A 90 -1.52 17.18 0.26
CA VAL A 90 -0.90 17.50 1.56
C VAL A 90 -1.93 17.94 2.61
N ALA A 91 -3.10 18.44 2.19
CA ALA A 91 -4.29 18.66 3.02
C ALA A 91 -5.40 19.28 2.16
N PRO A 92 -6.70 19.03 2.44
CA PRO A 92 -7.19 18.03 3.38
C PRO A 92 -6.89 16.60 2.90
N LEU A 93 -6.89 15.64 3.84
CA LEU A 93 -6.72 14.23 3.50
C LEU A 93 -8.02 13.73 2.84
N VAL A 94 -7.98 13.35 1.57
CA VAL A 94 -9.17 12.82 0.88
C VAL A 94 -9.19 11.30 1.00
N LEU A 95 -10.17 10.74 1.71
CA LEU A 95 -10.37 9.30 1.85
C LEU A 95 -11.31 8.80 0.74
N GLU A 96 -10.78 8.01 -0.18
CA GLU A 96 -11.44 7.65 -1.44
C GLU A 96 -12.10 6.27 -1.40
N GLN A 97 -11.41 5.26 -0.88
CA GLN A 97 -11.91 3.88 -0.92
C GLN A 97 -11.61 3.16 0.40
N PRO A 98 -12.64 2.86 1.22
CA PRO A 98 -12.44 2.14 2.47
C PRO A 98 -12.11 0.67 2.21
N LEU A 99 -11.23 0.12 3.06
CA LEU A 99 -10.89 -1.31 3.12
C LEU A 99 -11.39 -1.96 4.41
N VAL A 100 -11.31 -1.23 5.52
CA VAL A 100 -11.79 -1.67 6.84
C VAL A 100 -12.37 -0.48 7.59
N ILE A 101 -13.51 -0.67 8.24
CA ILE A 101 -14.17 0.33 9.08
C ILE A 101 -14.67 -0.33 10.36
N GLY A 102 -14.31 0.25 11.51
CA GLY A 102 -14.71 -0.22 12.83
C GLY A 102 -13.80 -1.32 13.39
N GLY A 103 -14.35 -2.13 14.31
CA GLY A 103 -13.58 -3.09 15.09
C GLY A 103 -13.05 -2.47 16.39
N SER A 104 -11.80 -2.76 16.73
CA SER A 104 -11.16 -2.23 17.95
C SER A 104 -10.23 -1.07 17.62
N LEU A 105 -10.15 -0.05 18.48
CA LEU A 105 -9.13 1.00 18.38
C LEU A 105 -7.70 0.44 18.51
N ALA A 106 -7.55 -0.71 19.16
CA ALA A 106 -6.29 -1.44 19.19
C ALA A 106 -5.86 -1.95 17.81
N ALA A 107 -6.71 -1.89 16.77
CA ALA A 107 -6.37 -2.27 15.40
C ALA A 107 -5.17 -1.47 14.83
N CYS A 108 -4.87 -0.29 15.38
CA CYS A 108 -3.66 0.45 15.04
C CYS A 108 -2.35 -0.26 15.46
N GLU A 109 -2.39 -1.15 16.44
CA GLU A 109 -1.23 -1.92 16.92
C GLU A 109 -0.97 -3.16 16.08
N TYR A 110 -1.95 -3.62 15.29
CA TYR A 110 -1.85 -4.84 14.49
C TYR A 110 -1.52 -4.50 13.04
N THR A 111 -0.32 -4.88 12.59
CA THR A 111 0.17 -4.62 11.23
C THR A 111 0.24 -5.86 10.34
N LEU A 112 0.15 -7.05 10.95
CA LEU A 112 0.23 -8.37 10.29
C LEU A 112 1.53 -8.53 9.49
N PRO A 113 2.72 -8.41 10.12
CA PRO A 113 4.00 -8.45 9.42
C PRO A 113 4.21 -9.79 8.71
N GLY A 114 4.65 -9.74 7.46
CA GLY A 114 4.89 -10.92 6.62
C GLY A 114 3.64 -11.72 6.25
N ILE A 115 2.44 -11.18 6.45
CA ILE A 115 1.17 -11.74 6.00
C ILE A 115 0.62 -10.78 4.96
N GLU A 116 0.51 -11.17 3.70
CA GLU A 116 0.00 -10.28 2.66
C GLU A 116 -1.52 -10.14 2.71
N LEU A 117 -2.21 -11.21 3.11
CA LEU A 117 -3.65 -11.25 3.27
C LEU A 117 -4.02 -12.20 4.40
N ARG A 118 -4.95 -11.78 5.25
CA ARG A 118 -5.56 -12.60 6.30
C ARG A 118 -7.05 -12.74 6.03
N ALA A 119 -7.51 -13.97 5.96
CA ALA A 119 -8.91 -14.34 5.89
C ALA A 119 -9.33 -15.01 7.20
N VAL A 120 -10.51 -14.65 7.72
CA VAL A 120 -11.05 -15.18 8.98
C VAL A 120 -12.50 -15.58 8.76
N SER A 121 -12.87 -16.80 9.17
CA SER A 121 -14.25 -17.27 9.08
C SER A 121 -15.20 -16.50 9.98
N ASP A 122 -16.49 -16.47 9.63
CA ASP A 122 -17.52 -15.74 10.39
C ASP A 122 -17.58 -16.17 11.86
N ASP A 123 -17.39 -17.45 12.14
CA ASP A 123 -17.34 -18.01 13.49
C ASP A 123 -15.99 -17.78 14.20
N GLY A 124 -14.95 -17.38 13.45
CA GLY A 124 -13.58 -17.18 13.90
C GLY A 124 -12.77 -18.47 14.09
N ARG A 125 -13.28 -19.61 13.64
CA ARG A 125 -12.64 -20.92 13.85
C ARG A 125 -11.57 -21.27 12.83
N VAL A 126 -11.56 -20.59 11.69
CA VAL A 126 -10.59 -20.79 10.62
C VAL A 126 -9.93 -19.46 10.31
N ILE A 127 -8.60 -19.43 10.42
CA ILE A 127 -7.77 -18.28 10.05
C ILE A 127 -6.84 -18.74 8.93
N ILE A 128 -6.82 -18.02 7.82
CA ILE A 128 -5.98 -18.32 6.66
C ILE A 128 -5.08 -17.11 6.40
N ASP A 129 -3.78 -17.30 6.56
CA ASP A 129 -2.76 -16.29 6.27
C ASP A 129 -2.07 -16.64 4.95
N LEU A 130 -2.21 -15.76 3.95
CA LEU A 130 -1.42 -15.78 2.72
C LEU A 130 -0.10 -15.04 2.97
N ARG A 131 1.03 -15.72 2.74
CA ARG A 131 2.39 -15.21 2.97
C ARG A 131 3.23 -15.41 1.71
N ASP A 132 4.36 -14.72 1.60
CA ASP A 132 5.20 -14.67 0.38
C ASP A 132 5.49 -16.04 -0.25
N HIS A 133 5.70 -17.08 0.58
CA HIS A 133 6.05 -18.43 0.09
C HIS A 133 5.08 -19.55 0.53
N HIS A 134 4.09 -19.26 1.37
CA HIS A 134 3.18 -20.29 1.87
C HIS A 134 1.81 -19.74 2.24
N VAL A 135 0.82 -20.63 2.28
CA VAL A 135 -0.49 -20.37 2.90
C VAL A 135 -0.57 -21.15 4.21
N ARG A 136 -0.93 -20.45 5.29
CA ARG A 136 -1.06 -21.03 6.62
C ARG A 136 -2.51 -21.05 7.05
N VAL A 137 -3.05 -22.24 7.31
CA VAL A 137 -4.41 -22.42 7.84
C VAL A 137 -4.32 -22.78 9.31
N GLN A 138 -5.02 -22.04 10.16
CA GLN A 138 -5.04 -22.24 11.60
C GLN A 138 -6.45 -22.57 12.09
N TYR A 139 -6.55 -23.54 12.98
CA TYR A 139 -7.76 -23.93 13.70
C TYR A 139 -7.52 -23.71 15.20
N PRO A 140 -7.75 -22.50 15.75
CA PRO A 140 -7.37 -22.16 17.11
C PRO A 140 -7.99 -23.10 18.16
N GLU A 141 -9.27 -23.45 18.00
CA GLU A 141 -9.98 -24.35 18.94
C GLU A 141 -9.42 -25.79 18.94
N ARG A 142 -8.74 -26.20 17.88
CA ARG A 142 -8.17 -27.57 17.73
C ARG A 142 -6.67 -27.61 17.93
N LEU A 143 -6.03 -26.46 18.18
CA LEU A 143 -4.57 -26.31 18.23
C LEU A 143 -3.87 -26.92 16.99
N LEU A 144 -4.52 -26.86 15.84
CA LEU A 144 -4.05 -27.44 14.58
C LEU A 144 -3.65 -26.33 13.61
N GLN A 145 -2.54 -26.54 12.91
CA GLN A 145 -2.07 -25.68 11.84
C GLN A 145 -1.65 -26.52 10.63
N LEU A 146 -2.04 -26.08 9.44
CA LEU A 146 -1.61 -26.64 8.17
C LEU A 146 -0.81 -25.58 7.41
N GLY A 147 0.31 -25.98 6.82
CA GLY A 147 1.15 -25.12 5.98
C GLY A 147 1.22 -25.69 4.58
N PHE A 148 0.74 -24.91 3.62
CA PHE A 148 0.74 -25.22 2.19
C PHE A 148 1.83 -24.37 1.54
N GLU A 149 2.62 -24.91 0.59
CA GLU A 149 3.41 -24.04 -0.29
C GLU A 149 2.47 -23.08 -1.03
N ARG A 150 2.94 -21.88 -1.39
CA ARG A 150 2.09 -20.88 -2.03
C ARG A 150 1.74 -21.33 -3.45
N PRO A 151 0.46 -21.60 -3.76
CA PRO A 151 0.07 -21.88 -5.14
C PRO A 151 0.12 -20.61 -5.98
N GLU A 152 0.24 -20.79 -7.30
CA GLU A 152 -0.01 -19.72 -8.24
C GLU A 152 -1.46 -19.22 -8.11
N VAL A 153 -1.65 -17.90 -8.21
CA VAL A 153 -2.99 -17.33 -8.14
C VAL A 153 -3.72 -17.52 -9.47
N GLU A 154 -4.94 -18.01 -9.40
CA GLU A 154 -5.89 -17.91 -10.49
C GLU A 154 -6.58 -16.55 -10.45
N ARG A 155 -6.43 -15.80 -11.55
CA ARG A 155 -6.97 -14.44 -11.68
C ARG A 155 -8.33 -14.49 -12.37
N LYS A 156 -9.39 -14.17 -11.62
CA LYS A 156 -10.74 -13.93 -12.15
C LYS A 156 -11.04 -12.44 -12.18
N ALA A 157 -12.15 -12.04 -12.79
CA ALA A 157 -12.49 -10.62 -12.95
C ALA A 157 -12.65 -9.88 -11.60
N GLN A 158 -13.34 -10.48 -10.63
CA GLN A 158 -13.64 -9.85 -9.33
C GLN A 158 -13.05 -10.61 -8.13
N SER A 159 -12.35 -11.72 -8.39
CA SER A 159 -11.81 -12.58 -7.36
C SER A 159 -10.43 -13.11 -7.68
N ARG A 160 -9.76 -13.60 -6.64
CA ARG A 160 -8.49 -14.31 -6.73
C ARG A 160 -8.64 -15.63 -6.00
N ARG A 161 -8.13 -16.69 -6.63
CA ARG A 161 -8.25 -18.03 -6.11
C ARG A 161 -6.88 -18.70 -6.00
N TRP A 162 -6.63 -19.33 -4.85
CA TRP A 162 -5.43 -20.09 -4.53
C TRP A 162 -5.86 -21.53 -4.25
N GLN A 163 -5.28 -22.50 -4.96
CA GLN A 163 -5.62 -23.92 -4.80
C GLN A 163 -4.34 -24.75 -4.68
N GLN A 164 -4.27 -25.57 -3.64
CA GLN A 164 -3.10 -26.41 -3.36
C GLN A 164 -3.56 -27.76 -2.81
N VAL A 165 -2.85 -28.82 -3.21
CA VAL A 165 -2.90 -30.13 -2.58
C VAL A 165 -1.52 -30.42 -2.00
N MET A 166 -1.47 -30.90 -0.76
CA MET A 166 -0.24 -31.37 -0.13
C MET A 166 -0.39 -32.79 0.38
N VAL A 167 0.69 -33.57 0.32
CA VAL A 167 0.75 -34.90 0.94
C VAL A 167 1.55 -34.80 2.23
N SER A 168 0.98 -35.24 3.35
CA SER A 168 1.63 -35.21 4.66
C SER A 168 2.93 -36.03 4.65
N GLY A 169 3.93 -35.62 5.43
CA GLY A 169 5.16 -36.40 5.65
C GLY A 169 4.81 -37.83 6.07
N GLY A 170 5.16 -38.80 5.23
CA GLY A 170 4.76 -40.22 5.36
C GLY A 170 3.80 -40.73 4.29
N GLY A 171 3.32 -39.89 3.36
CA GLY A 171 2.60 -40.32 2.16
C GLY A 171 1.14 -40.77 2.35
N HIS A 172 0.62 -40.76 3.58
CA HIS A 172 -0.66 -41.41 3.91
C HIS A 172 -1.87 -40.48 4.04
N LYS A 173 -1.69 -39.16 4.11
CA LYS A 173 -2.80 -38.20 4.17
C LYS A 173 -2.60 -37.08 3.17
N GLU A 174 -3.62 -36.85 2.38
CA GLU A 174 -3.72 -35.72 1.47
C GLU A 174 -4.49 -34.59 2.16
N HIS A 175 -3.99 -33.37 2.03
CA HIS A 175 -4.68 -32.17 2.46
C HIS A 175 -4.89 -31.25 1.27
N GLN A 176 -6.10 -30.70 1.16
CA GLN A 176 -6.49 -29.80 0.09
C GLN A 176 -6.88 -28.44 0.67
N LEU A 177 -6.48 -27.38 -0.02
CA LEU A 177 -6.85 -26.00 0.22
C LEU A 177 -7.41 -25.39 -1.06
N SER A 178 -8.56 -24.74 -0.96
CA SER A 178 -9.06 -23.78 -1.93
C SER A 178 -9.43 -22.51 -1.16
N LEU A 179 -8.81 -21.39 -1.49
CA LEU A 179 -9.14 -20.07 -0.95
C LEU A 179 -9.53 -19.16 -2.11
N GLU A 180 -10.72 -18.57 -2.07
CA GLU A 180 -11.18 -17.55 -3.00
C GLU A 180 -11.49 -16.26 -2.22
N VAL A 181 -10.92 -15.14 -2.67
CA VAL A 181 -11.15 -13.81 -2.10
C VAL A 181 -11.78 -12.92 -3.16
N GLU A 182 -12.85 -12.22 -2.79
CA GLU A 182 -13.62 -11.35 -3.68
C GLU A 182 -13.63 -9.91 -3.18
N SER A 183 -13.75 -8.96 -4.11
CA SER A 183 -14.02 -7.56 -3.78
C SER A 183 -15.50 -7.35 -3.43
N ARG A 184 -15.94 -7.98 -2.35
CA ARG A 184 -17.32 -7.94 -1.88
C ARG A 184 -17.35 -7.65 -0.38
N ALA A 185 -18.21 -6.72 0.00
CA ALA A 185 -18.35 -6.27 1.38
C ALA A 185 -18.69 -7.43 2.33
N CYS A 186 -18.08 -7.42 3.50
CA CYS A 186 -18.24 -8.43 4.54
C CYS A 186 -18.29 -7.77 5.92
N ARG A 187 -19.01 -8.39 6.88
CA ARG A 187 -19.00 -7.96 8.28
C ARG A 187 -18.38 -9.03 9.16
N GLY A 188 -17.34 -8.65 9.88
CA GLY A 188 -16.68 -9.55 10.82
C GLY A 188 -17.50 -9.74 12.10
N LYS A 189 -17.10 -10.72 12.90
CA LYS A 189 -17.74 -11.08 14.18
C LYS A 189 -17.94 -9.92 15.16
N LEU A 190 -17.04 -8.93 15.14
CA LEU A 190 -17.10 -7.73 15.99
C LEU A 190 -17.82 -6.55 15.32
N GLY A 191 -18.59 -6.81 14.25
CA GLY A 191 -19.34 -5.79 13.52
C GLY A 191 -18.52 -4.95 12.55
N ALA A 192 -17.18 -5.04 12.57
CA ALA A 192 -16.31 -4.33 11.64
C ALA A 192 -16.66 -4.65 10.18
N TRP A 193 -16.71 -3.63 9.34
CA TRP A 193 -16.93 -3.73 7.91
C TRP A 193 -15.60 -3.94 7.19
N TYR A 194 -15.58 -4.85 6.22
CA TYR A 194 -14.44 -5.18 5.38
C TYR A 194 -14.85 -5.09 3.91
N ALA A 195 -13.96 -4.57 3.07
CA ALA A 195 -14.18 -4.50 1.62
C ALA A 195 -14.04 -5.87 0.91
N LEU A 196 -13.43 -6.86 1.58
CA LEU A 196 -13.12 -8.16 1.00
C LEU A 196 -13.83 -9.28 1.76
N SER A 197 -14.39 -10.21 1.01
CA SER A 197 -14.96 -11.46 1.52
C SER A 197 -14.10 -12.65 1.10
N MET A 198 -14.25 -13.77 1.81
CA MET A 198 -13.58 -15.01 1.50
C MET A 198 -14.54 -16.19 1.51
N ASP A 199 -14.29 -17.12 0.59
CA ASP A 199 -14.82 -18.47 0.58
C ASP A 199 -13.63 -19.43 0.57
N ALA A 200 -13.58 -20.36 1.52
CA ALA A 200 -12.50 -21.32 1.63
C ALA A 200 -13.02 -22.75 1.82
N GLU A 201 -12.29 -23.71 1.30
CA GLU A 201 -12.50 -25.13 1.52
C GLU A 201 -11.16 -25.76 1.93
N VAL A 202 -11.13 -26.40 3.09
CA VAL A 202 -9.93 -27.10 3.57
C VAL A 202 -10.31 -28.52 3.97
N ASN A 203 -9.77 -29.51 3.24
CA ASN A 203 -10.10 -30.93 3.41
C ASN A 203 -11.62 -31.21 3.40
N GLY A 204 -12.35 -30.59 2.46
CA GLY A 204 -13.82 -30.72 2.37
C GLY A 204 -14.61 -29.90 3.39
N VAL A 205 -13.95 -29.17 4.30
CA VAL A 205 -14.62 -28.28 5.25
C VAL A 205 -14.71 -26.87 4.68
N TYR A 206 -15.93 -26.42 4.43
CA TYR A 206 -16.21 -25.07 3.94
C TYR A 206 -16.20 -24.04 5.07
N ALA A 207 -15.62 -22.88 4.79
CA ALA A 207 -15.62 -21.71 5.64
C ALA A 207 -15.88 -20.45 4.80
N ARG A 208 -16.70 -19.54 5.33
CA ARG A 208 -16.93 -18.21 4.76
C ARG A 208 -16.56 -17.16 5.77
N GLY A 209 -16.16 -15.98 5.31
CA GLY A 209 -15.96 -14.83 6.17
C GLY A 209 -15.32 -13.65 5.48
N CYS A 210 -14.55 -12.87 6.23
CA CYS A 210 -13.95 -11.63 5.73
C CYS A 210 -12.46 -11.80 5.48
N ALA A 211 -11.95 -11.03 4.52
CA ALA A 211 -10.53 -10.90 4.26
C ALA A 211 -10.06 -9.46 4.51
N ARG A 212 -8.79 -9.33 4.88
CA ARG A 212 -8.12 -8.06 5.09
C ARG A 212 -6.69 -8.17 4.58
N LEU A 213 -6.20 -7.08 4.01
CA LEU A 213 -4.80 -6.96 3.61
C LEU A 213 -3.91 -6.91 4.84
N GLY A 214 -2.80 -7.63 4.81
CA GLY A 214 -1.80 -7.56 5.84
C GLY A 214 -0.54 -6.85 5.35
N ASP A 215 0.54 -7.02 6.11
CA ASP A 215 1.84 -6.41 5.86
C ASP A 215 1.77 -4.89 5.70
N LEU A 216 0.88 -4.30 6.49
CA LEU A 216 0.43 -2.91 6.41
C LEU A 216 1.55 -1.90 6.70
N GLU A 217 2.72 -2.37 7.10
CA GLU A 217 3.93 -1.57 7.32
C GLU A 217 4.59 -1.14 6.00
N HIS A 218 4.47 -1.96 4.96
CA HIS A 218 5.09 -1.72 3.65
C HIS A 218 4.19 -0.93 2.69
N TRP A 219 2.87 -0.99 2.89
CA TRP A 219 1.90 -0.33 2.03
C TRP A 219 2.06 1.19 1.90
N PRO A 220 2.40 1.92 2.98
CA PRO A 220 2.62 3.36 2.91
C PRO A 220 3.94 3.74 2.19
N LEU A 221 4.88 2.80 2.08
CA LEU A 221 6.22 3.05 1.53
C LEU A 221 6.24 2.88 0.01
N ARG A 222 7.12 3.65 -0.64
CA ARG A 222 7.49 3.46 -2.03
C ARG A 222 8.85 2.79 -2.14
N ASN A 223 9.08 2.10 -3.24
CA ASN A 223 10.39 1.50 -3.49
C ASN A 223 11.46 2.52 -3.91
N ALA A 224 11.07 3.74 -4.29
CA ALA A 224 11.99 4.80 -4.64
C ALA A 224 11.52 6.18 -4.19
N TYR A 225 12.48 6.98 -3.77
CA TYR A 225 12.33 8.34 -3.27
C TYR A 225 13.46 9.23 -3.79
N ALA A 226 13.19 10.52 -3.97
CA ALA A 226 14.23 11.48 -4.34
C ALA A 226 13.99 12.86 -3.72
N THR A 227 15.04 13.65 -3.57
CA THR A 227 14.90 15.08 -3.27
C THR A 227 14.05 15.77 -4.34
N PRO A 228 13.22 16.78 -3.98
CA PRO A 228 12.50 17.60 -4.95
C PRO A 228 13.43 18.21 -6.01
N ASP A 229 12.94 18.36 -7.24
CA ASP A 229 13.71 18.95 -8.36
C ASP A 229 14.13 20.41 -8.10
N SER A 230 13.52 21.09 -7.12
CA SER A 230 13.89 22.44 -6.69
C SER A 230 15.23 22.49 -5.94
N ILE A 231 15.73 21.35 -5.45
CA ILE A 231 17.02 21.28 -4.76
C ILE A 231 18.15 21.15 -5.81
N SER A 232 18.99 22.18 -5.90
CA SER A 232 20.07 22.28 -6.89
C SER A 232 21.46 22.01 -6.33
N THR A 233 21.60 21.82 -5.02
CA THR A 233 22.90 21.68 -4.35
C THR A 233 23.28 20.23 -4.09
N ARG A 234 22.31 19.32 -4.00
CA ARG A 234 22.50 17.90 -3.78
C ARG A 234 21.24 17.14 -4.14
N ARG A 235 21.38 16.12 -4.97
CA ARG A 235 20.32 15.17 -5.29
C ARG A 235 20.52 13.91 -4.48
N LEU A 236 19.50 13.51 -3.73
CA LEU A 236 19.46 12.20 -3.07
C LEU A 236 18.46 11.32 -3.79
N SER A 237 18.79 10.04 -3.93
CA SER A 237 17.90 9.00 -4.45
C SER A 237 17.96 7.79 -3.54
N LEU A 238 16.87 7.50 -2.85
CA LEU A 238 16.75 6.41 -1.90
C LEU A 238 15.88 5.32 -2.52
N THR A 239 16.40 4.09 -2.56
CA THR A 239 15.67 2.90 -3.01
C THR A 239 15.51 1.95 -1.83
N PHE A 240 14.30 1.44 -1.63
CA PHE A 240 14.00 0.38 -0.67
C PHE A 240 13.79 -0.94 -1.38
N GLU A 241 14.39 -1.99 -0.82
CA GLU A 241 14.14 -3.37 -1.18
C GLU A 241 13.27 -4.03 -0.10
N ARG A 242 12.47 -5.01 -0.53
CA ARG A 242 11.51 -5.72 0.33
C ARG A 242 12.16 -6.53 1.44
N ASP A 243 13.38 -7.01 1.22
CA ASP A 243 14.12 -7.80 2.19
C ASP A 243 14.77 -6.94 3.28
N GLY A 244 14.39 -5.66 3.35
CA GLY A 244 14.91 -4.72 4.32
C GLY A 244 16.21 -4.08 3.90
N ARG A 245 16.71 -4.25 2.67
CA ARG A 245 17.88 -3.51 2.18
C ARG A 245 17.50 -2.15 1.62
N PHE A 246 18.40 -1.17 1.75
CA PHE A 246 18.28 0.10 1.05
C PHE A 246 19.54 0.44 0.27
N ARG A 247 19.36 1.31 -0.72
CA ARG A 247 20.44 1.97 -1.43
C ARG A 247 20.15 3.46 -1.48
N LEU A 248 21.05 4.27 -0.93
CA LEU A 248 21.01 5.72 -0.98
C LEU A 248 22.13 6.21 -1.90
N VAL A 249 21.74 6.96 -2.93
CA VAL A 249 22.66 7.55 -3.90
C VAL A 249 22.68 9.05 -3.71
N GLU A 250 23.87 9.63 -3.67
CA GLU A 250 24.07 11.06 -3.47
C GLU A 250 24.90 11.67 -4.59
N ASP A 251 24.36 12.72 -5.19
CA ASP A 251 25.01 13.49 -6.25
C ASP A 251 25.05 14.98 -5.84
N TYR A 252 26.26 15.53 -5.67
CA TYR A 252 26.46 16.93 -5.28
C TYR A 252 26.35 17.92 -6.46
N LEU A 253 26.05 17.45 -7.67
CA LEU A 253 25.82 18.27 -8.86
C LEU A 253 27.00 19.21 -9.19
N ASN A 254 28.20 18.82 -8.79
CA ASN A 254 29.43 19.63 -8.89
C ASN A 254 30.60 18.85 -9.54
N ASN A 255 30.28 17.84 -10.37
CA ASN A 255 31.23 16.91 -11.01
C ASN A 255 32.04 16.03 -10.05
N GLN A 256 31.69 15.99 -8.76
CA GLN A 256 32.23 14.98 -7.87
C GLN A 256 31.62 13.59 -8.19
N PRO A 257 32.34 12.51 -7.91
CA PRO A 257 31.78 11.17 -8.04
C PRO A 257 30.52 11.04 -7.18
N VAL A 258 29.53 10.35 -7.74
CA VAL A 258 28.32 9.95 -7.03
C VAL A 258 28.72 9.03 -5.87
N MET A 259 28.18 9.28 -4.69
CA MET A 259 28.37 8.42 -3.52
C MET A 259 27.19 7.46 -3.40
N GLU A 260 27.47 6.23 -2.99
CA GLU A 260 26.46 5.20 -2.78
C GLU A 260 26.62 4.62 -1.37
N HIS A 261 25.53 4.62 -0.63
CA HIS A 261 25.44 4.02 0.70
C HIS A 261 24.45 2.87 0.66
N LEU A 262 24.90 1.71 1.14
CA LEU A 262 24.10 0.51 1.27
C LEU A 262 23.84 0.22 2.74
N GLY A 263 22.76 -0.49 3.03
CA GLY A 263 22.49 -0.93 4.39
C GLY A 263 21.11 -1.56 4.52
N ARG A 264 20.60 -1.53 5.75
CA ARG A 264 19.28 -2.06 6.10
C ARG A 264 18.33 -0.96 6.53
N TRP A 265 17.06 -1.10 6.22
CA TRP A 265 16.00 -0.23 6.72
C TRP A 265 15.05 -1.04 7.60
N GLU A 266 14.40 -0.34 8.52
CA GLU A 266 13.42 -0.90 9.43
C GLU A 266 12.31 0.11 9.67
N ARG A 267 11.09 -0.38 9.88
CA ARG A 267 9.98 0.43 10.39
C ARG A 267 10.06 0.43 11.92
N VAL A 268 10.45 1.57 12.48
CA VAL A 268 10.50 1.75 13.95
C VAL A 268 9.09 1.91 14.50
N THR A 269 8.23 2.60 13.77
CA THR A 269 6.79 2.76 14.08
C THR A 269 5.99 2.85 12.79
N ALA A 270 4.65 2.88 12.89
CA ALA A 270 3.77 3.14 11.76
C ALA A 270 4.02 4.50 11.05
N ALA A 271 4.72 5.43 11.70
CA ALA A 271 5.06 6.73 11.13
C ALA A 271 6.57 6.91 10.90
N MET A 272 7.42 5.95 11.28
CA MET A 272 8.88 6.15 11.27
C MET A 272 9.61 5.01 10.58
N VAL A 273 10.53 5.38 9.69
CA VAL A 273 11.50 4.49 9.04
C VAL A 273 12.90 4.87 9.52
N ARG A 274 13.74 3.87 9.79
CA ARG A 274 15.15 4.09 10.11
C ARG A 274 16.04 3.34 9.13
N LEU A 275 17.10 4.00 8.68
CA LEU A 275 18.16 3.46 7.85
C LEU A 275 19.39 3.19 8.71
N TYR A 276 19.98 2.02 8.53
CA TYR A 276 21.20 1.55 9.16
C TYR A 276 22.24 1.28 8.06
N PRO A 277 23.11 2.25 7.75
CA PRO A 277 24.17 2.07 6.76
C PRO A 277 25.14 0.94 7.18
N ASP A 278 25.63 0.17 6.22
CA ASP A 278 26.63 -0.89 6.45
C ASP A 278 28.04 -0.30 6.71
N GLU A 279 28.27 0.95 6.28
CA GLU A 279 29.54 1.64 6.43
C GLU A 279 29.82 1.99 7.90
N GLN A 280 30.93 1.46 8.44
CA GLN A 280 31.32 1.71 9.83
C GLN A 280 31.50 3.20 10.12
N GLY A 281 30.87 3.67 11.19
CA GLY A 281 30.94 5.07 11.64
C GLY A 281 29.88 5.97 11.03
N GLN A 282 29.04 5.49 10.10
CA GLN A 282 27.87 6.25 9.68
C GLN A 282 26.72 6.14 10.68
N PRO A 283 26.14 7.27 11.12
CA PRO A 283 24.99 7.24 11.99
C PRO A 283 23.74 6.77 11.24
N SER A 284 22.83 6.13 11.96
CA SER A 284 21.51 5.77 11.41
C SER A 284 20.72 7.04 11.06
N VAL A 285 19.95 6.98 9.97
CA VAL A 285 19.08 8.08 9.53
C VAL A 285 17.64 7.72 9.83
N SER A 286 16.90 8.58 10.53
CA SER A 286 15.47 8.36 10.79
C SER A 286 14.63 9.31 9.96
N PHE A 287 13.57 8.79 9.33
CA PHE A 287 12.59 9.54 8.57
C PHE A 287 11.21 9.32 9.15
N ARG A 288 10.45 10.40 9.31
CA ARG A 288 9.01 10.36 9.50
C ARG A 288 8.32 10.28 8.14
N LEU A 289 7.38 9.35 8.01
CA LEU A 289 6.56 9.17 6.83
C LEU A 289 5.37 10.14 6.90
N GLY A 290 5.24 10.99 5.90
CA GLY A 290 4.11 11.90 5.74
C GLY A 290 2.89 11.24 5.11
N THR A 291 1.78 11.97 5.09
CA THR A 291 0.50 11.46 4.58
C THR A 291 0.41 11.43 3.06
N GLY A 292 1.27 12.19 2.37
CA GLY A 292 1.47 12.08 0.92
C GLY A 292 2.51 11.03 0.54
N GLY A 293 3.09 10.34 1.52
CA GLY A 293 4.06 9.27 1.37
C GLY A 293 5.50 9.75 1.34
N GLU A 294 5.73 11.06 1.46
CA GLU A 294 7.05 11.68 1.60
C GLU A 294 7.80 11.21 2.85
N LEU A 295 9.12 11.20 2.78
CA LEU A 295 10.00 10.91 3.91
C LEU A 295 10.65 12.21 4.39
N VAL A 296 10.31 12.65 5.59
CA VAL A 296 10.85 13.84 6.23
C VAL A 296 11.87 13.42 7.27
N LEU A 297 13.09 13.94 7.20
CA LEU A 297 14.14 13.65 8.16
C LEU A 297 13.69 14.01 9.58
N GLU A 298 13.85 13.05 10.49
CA GLU A 298 13.53 13.21 11.90
C GLU A 298 14.79 13.61 12.67
N GLY A 299 14.78 14.78 13.31
CA GLY A 299 15.90 15.28 14.10
C GLY A 299 17.05 15.87 13.28
N PHE A 300 18.27 15.81 13.82
CA PHE A 300 19.48 16.33 13.18
C PHE A 300 20.36 15.19 12.68
N HIS A 301 20.80 15.26 11.43
CA HIS A 301 21.80 14.36 10.87
C HIS A 301 23.06 15.15 10.46
N PRO A 302 24.28 14.70 10.81
CA PRO A 302 25.52 15.43 10.49
C PRO A 302 25.70 15.74 9.00
N ALA A 303 25.26 14.83 8.12
CA ALA A 303 25.39 15.02 6.67
C ALA A 303 24.21 15.78 6.03
N TYR A 304 23.04 15.87 6.68
CA TYR A 304 21.81 16.40 6.06
C TYR A 304 21.19 17.59 6.82
N GLY A 305 21.72 17.95 7.99
CA GLY A 305 21.15 19.00 8.83
C GLY A 305 19.83 18.58 9.47
N ARG A 306 18.85 19.50 9.50
CA ARG A 306 17.54 19.32 10.16
C ARG A 306 16.36 19.20 9.21
N ALA A 307 16.56 19.51 7.93
CA ALA A 307 15.49 19.62 6.95
C ALA A 307 15.92 18.89 5.69
N LEU A 308 15.48 17.65 5.58
CA LEU A 308 15.55 16.89 4.35
C LEU A 308 14.18 16.24 4.13
N GLU A 309 13.66 16.41 2.92
CA GLU A 309 12.42 15.78 2.48
C GLU A 309 12.73 14.99 1.20
N LEU A 310 12.24 13.76 1.15
CA LEU A 310 12.31 12.92 -0.04
C LEU A 310 10.88 12.64 -0.54
N GLN A 311 10.64 12.98 -1.79
CA GLN A 311 9.37 12.75 -2.46
C GLN A 311 9.31 11.35 -3.06
N PRO A 312 8.14 10.69 -3.02
CA PRO A 312 7.96 9.40 -3.64
C PRO A 312 8.13 9.49 -5.17
N THR A 313 9.00 8.67 -5.73
CA THR A 313 9.24 8.57 -7.19
C THR A 313 8.98 7.18 -7.75
N GLY A 314 8.85 6.18 -6.87
CA GLY A 314 8.64 4.77 -7.22
C GLY A 314 7.22 4.25 -7.01
N ALA A 315 7.06 2.96 -7.27
CA ALA A 315 5.84 2.21 -6.99
C ALA A 315 5.73 1.90 -5.48
N MET A 316 4.59 1.37 -5.02
CA MET A 316 4.46 0.88 -3.64
C MET A 316 5.48 -0.23 -3.37
N LEU A 317 6.12 -0.20 -2.20
CA LEU A 317 7.19 -1.14 -1.82
C LEU A 317 6.69 -2.59 -1.65
N ARG A 318 5.38 -2.77 -1.44
CA ARG A 318 4.76 -4.11 -1.31
C ARG A 318 5.04 -5.02 -2.51
N VAL A 319 4.71 -6.30 -2.36
CA VAL A 319 4.70 -7.30 -3.44
C VAL A 319 3.83 -6.79 -4.60
N SER A 320 4.45 -6.34 -5.69
CA SER A 320 3.75 -6.02 -6.94
C SER A 320 3.50 -7.30 -7.74
N SER A 321 3.03 -8.37 -7.09
CA SER A 321 2.71 -9.61 -7.81
C SER A 321 1.53 -9.42 -8.77
N GLY A 322 0.81 -8.30 -8.67
CA GLY A 322 -0.46 -8.07 -9.38
C GLY A 322 -1.58 -8.98 -8.85
N GLU A 323 -1.28 -9.75 -7.80
CA GLU A 323 -2.21 -10.71 -7.24
C GLU A 323 -3.16 -10.05 -6.28
N LEU A 324 -2.78 -8.91 -5.67
CA LEU A 324 -3.48 -8.19 -4.61
C LEU A 324 -3.74 -6.72 -4.94
N ASP A 325 -3.96 -6.33 -6.20
CA ASP A 325 -4.37 -4.97 -6.62
C ASP A 325 -5.66 -4.96 -7.44
N TRP A 326 -6.31 -6.10 -7.61
CA TRP A 326 -7.39 -6.29 -8.59
C TRP A 326 -8.70 -5.60 -8.27
N TRP A 327 -8.90 -5.16 -7.03
CA TRP A 327 -10.10 -4.48 -6.56
C TRP A 327 -9.99 -2.95 -6.71
N ARG A 328 -8.90 -2.46 -7.30
CA ARG A 328 -8.73 -1.06 -7.69
C ARG A 328 -9.36 -0.77 -9.04
#